data_AF-A0A2S9MBX6-F1
#
_entry.id   AF-A0A2S9MBX6-F1
#
_cell.length_a   1.000
_cell.length_b   1.000
_cell.length_c   1.000
_cell.angle_alpha   90.00
_cell.angle_beta   90.00
_cell.angle_gamma   90.00
#
_symmetry.space_group_name_H-M   'P 1'
#
loop_
_entity.id
_entity.type
_entity.pdbx_description
1 polymer ?
#
loop_
_entity_poly.entity_id
_entity_poly.type
_entity_poly.pdbx_seq_one_letter_code
_entity_poly.pdbx_strand_id
1 'polypeptide(L)'
;MTMKGGMQAGLPLANPKQAGLIAAGQVWQSFGNWEGTEMTLDLVLNPALYTLDEPGNIVLNWTAGMTLAQALKQTLSVAYPTMPALINISDKLVQTHDEVHRCSTLEQLAQLLVEVTQGNFLGSDYAGVQITIQAGQIVVYDSTYKPNTVQLAFTDFVGQPTWIAPNVMQVKLVMRADIQLGSELLMPQGLQNTPGIVLTSSSSLPSSLKYKSAFQGKFSVIELRHIGNFRALDGASWATIANCAVMSNG
;
A
#
# COMPACT_ATOMS: atom_id res chain seq x y z
N MET A 1 -5.72 3.04 17.79
CA MET A 1 -6.91 2.55 17.07
C MET A 1 -6.48 1.57 15.98
N THR A 2 -7.23 0.50 15.77
CA THR A 2 -7.02 -0.44 14.65
C THR A 2 -8.35 -0.69 13.94
N MET A 3 -8.30 -0.91 12.62
CA MET A 3 -9.46 -1.21 11.80
C MET A 3 -9.15 -2.43 10.93
N LYS A 4 -10.03 -3.43 10.94
CA LYS A 4 -9.90 -4.64 10.13
C LYS A 4 -10.96 -4.66 9.03
N GLY A 5 -10.61 -5.22 7.89
CA GLY A 5 -11.48 -5.39 6.73
C GLY A 5 -11.37 -6.79 6.12
N GLY A 6 -12.36 -7.16 5.32
CA GLY A 6 -12.41 -8.42 4.57
C GLY A 6 -13.58 -9.33 4.96
N MET A 7 -14.11 -10.03 3.95
CA MET A 7 -15.24 -10.96 4.10
C MET A 7 -14.85 -12.15 4.98
N GLN A 8 -15.59 -12.33 6.08
CA GLN A 8 -15.38 -13.40 7.06
C GLN A 8 -16.12 -14.69 6.66
N ALA A 9 -15.73 -15.81 7.27
CA ALA A 9 -16.38 -17.10 7.07
C ALA A 9 -17.90 -17.00 7.26
N GLY A 10 -18.66 -17.62 6.34
CA GLY A 10 -20.12 -17.53 6.28
C GLY A 10 -20.66 -16.51 5.28
N LEU A 11 -19.81 -15.65 4.71
CA LEU A 11 -20.19 -14.76 3.60
C LEU A 11 -19.80 -15.38 2.24
N PRO A 12 -20.55 -15.10 1.15
CA PRO A 12 -20.34 -15.76 -0.15
C PRO A 12 -18.94 -15.57 -0.76
N LEU A 13 -18.27 -14.45 -0.45
CA LEU A 13 -16.95 -14.09 -0.97
C LEU A 13 -15.88 -14.13 0.13
N ALA A 14 -16.09 -14.94 1.17
CA ALA A 14 -15.14 -15.10 2.27
C ALA A 14 -13.81 -15.66 1.78
N ASN A 15 -12.72 -14.92 2.02
CA ASN A 15 -11.37 -15.37 1.77
C ASN A 15 -10.46 -14.92 2.91
N PRO A 16 -10.02 -15.84 3.80
CA PRO A 16 -9.17 -15.48 4.93
C PRO A 16 -7.86 -14.78 4.55
N LYS A 17 -7.34 -15.01 3.33
CA LYS A 17 -6.13 -14.34 2.84
C LYS A 17 -6.36 -12.87 2.49
N GLN A 18 -7.61 -12.47 2.31
CA GLN A 18 -8.01 -11.11 1.96
C GLN A 18 -8.48 -10.30 3.19
N ALA A 19 -8.59 -10.96 4.35
CA ALA A 19 -9.07 -10.35 5.58
C ALA A 19 -7.93 -10.03 6.55
N GLY A 20 -7.98 -8.87 7.19
CA GLY A 20 -6.86 -8.42 8.02
C GLY A 20 -6.96 -6.96 8.45
N LEU A 21 -5.85 -6.42 8.93
CA LEU A 21 -5.70 -5.04 9.37
C LEU A 21 -5.59 -4.12 8.14
N ILE A 22 -6.48 -3.14 8.02
CA ILE A 22 -6.49 -2.13 6.94
C ILE A 22 -5.99 -0.76 7.39
N ALA A 23 -6.11 -0.45 8.69
CA ALA A 23 -5.57 0.77 9.27
C ALA A 23 -5.15 0.55 10.71
N ALA A 24 -4.06 1.20 11.12
CA ALA A 24 -3.62 1.27 12.50
C ALA A 24 -2.92 2.62 12.74
N GLY A 25 -3.18 3.22 13.90
CA GLY A 25 -2.57 4.50 14.27
C GLY A 25 -3.27 5.12 15.48
N GLN A 26 -2.82 6.32 15.84
CA GLN A 26 -3.47 7.16 16.84
C GLN A 26 -4.40 8.17 16.15
N VAL A 27 -5.51 8.50 16.79
CA VAL A 27 -6.40 9.56 16.29
C VAL A 27 -5.71 10.88 16.54
N TRP A 28 -5.34 11.57 15.46
CA TRP A 28 -4.72 12.90 15.51
C TRP A 28 -5.78 13.98 15.61
N GLN A 29 -6.82 13.89 14.78
CA GLN A 29 -7.94 14.80 14.77
C GLN A 29 -9.23 14.03 14.55
N SER A 30 -10.30 14.47 15.18
CA SER A 30 -11.65 14.01 14.92
C SER A 30 -12.57 15.18 14.67
N PHE A 31 -13.51 15.00 13.74
CA PHE A 31 -14.57 15.97 13.51
C PHE A 31 -15.88 15.23 13.23
N GLY A 32 -16.95 15.71 13.86
CA GLY A 32 -18.29 15.20 13.63
C GLY A 32 -19.07 16.16 12.75
N ASN A 33 -19.94 15.61 11.92
CA ASN A 33 -20.94 16.40 11.21
C ASN A 33 -22.33 15.78 11.42
N TRP A 34 -23.37 16.61 11.36
CA TRP A 34 -24.75 16.15 11.34
C TRP A 34 -25.53 16.88 10.25
N GLU A 35 -26.14 16.11 9.35
CA GLU A 35 -27.04 16.63 8.32
C GLU A 35 -28.36 15.86 8.43
N GLY A 36 -29.38 16.52 8.99
CA GLY A 36 -30.64 15.86 9.33
C GLY A 36 -30.45 14.77 10.38
N THR A 37 -30.73 13.51 10.01
CA THR A 37 -30.55 12.33 10.86
C THR A 37 -29.24 11.59 10.61
N GLU A 38 -28.46 11.99 9.60
CA GLU A 38 -27.17 11.39 9.28
C GLU A 38 -26.10 12.06 10.14
N MET A 39 -25.39 11.24 10.92
CA MET A 39 -24.26 11.67 11.75
C MET A 39 -22.99 11.01 11.24
N THR A 40 -21.96 11.80 10.93
CA THR A 40 -20.65 11.30 10.54
C THR A 40 -19.62 11.62 11.62
N LEU A 41 -18.62 10.75 11.74
CA LEU A 41 -17.42 10.99 12.53
C LEU A 41 -16.22 10.65 11.65
N ASP A 42 -15.45 11.68 11.34
CA ASP A 42 -14.23 11.57 10.56
C ASP A 42 -13.05 11.56 11.53
N LEU A 43 -12.13 10.62 11.31
CA LEU A 43 -10.94 10.44 12.14
C LEU A 43 -9.70 10.50 11.26
N VAL A 44 -8.85 11.49 11.48
CA VAL A 44 -7.52 11.56 10.88
C VAL A 44 -6.58 10.73 11.73
N LEU A 45 -5.94 9.73 11.15
CA LEU A 45 -5.02 8.84 11.85
C LEU A 45 -3.58 9.24 11.58
N ASN A 46 -2.79 9.36 12.63
CA ASN A 46 -1.34 9.37 12.54
C ASN A 46 -0.80 7.95 12.81
N PRO A 47 -0.14 7.30 11.84
CA PRO A 47 0.42 5.97 12.06
C PRO A 47 1.72 5.99 12.87
N ALA A 48 2.39 7.14 12.99
CA ALA A 48 3.64 7.29 13.72
C ALA A 48 3.44 7.16 15.23
N LEU A 49 4.30 6.37 15.88
CA LEU A 49 4.32 6.25 17.35
C LEU A 49 5.04 7.42 18.02
N TYR A 50 6.11 7.91 17.40
CA TYR A 50 6.95 8.97 17.93
C TYR A 50 6.77 10.25 17.12
N THR A 51 6.66 11.37 17.82
CA THR A 51 6.46 12.70 17.25
C THR A 51 7.58 13.63 17.73
N LEU A 52 7.60 14.89 17.26
CA LEU A 52 8.57 15.86 17.80
C LEU A 52 8.27 16.24 19.26
N ASP A 53 7.00 16.20 19.66
CA ASP A 53 6.57 16.49 21.04
C ASP A 53 6.77 15.28 21.97
N GLU A 54 6.69 14.06 21.42
CA GLU A 54 6.96 12.80 22.12
C GLU A 54 8.00 11.98 21.33
N PRO A 55 9.29 12.35 21.41
CA PRO A 55 10.34 11.78 20.58
C PRO A 55 10.72 10.37 21.02
N GLY A 56 10.99 9.52 20.03
CA GLY A 56 11.60 8.21 20.22
C GLY A 56 13.12 8.31 20.29
N ASN A 57 13.74 7.23 20.77
CA ASN A 57 15.20 7.09 20.76
C ASN A 57 15.61 6.13 19.63
N ILE A 58 15.49 6.57 18.39
CA ILE A 58 15.79 5.74 17.22
C ILE A 58 17.28 5.90 16.88
N VAL A 59 18.09 4.93 17.28
CA VAL A 59 19.53 4.97 17.04
C VAL A 59 19.91 3.97 15.95
N LEU A 60 20.28 4.48 14.78
CA LEU A 60 20.85 3.68 13.70
C LEU A 60 22.35 3.51 13.97
N ASN A 61 22.76 2.28 14.30
CA ASN A 61 24.16 1.92 14.44
C ASN A 61 24.55 1.05 13.23
N TRP A 62 25.01 1.69 12.16
CA TRP A 62 25.45 1.00 10.95
C TRP A 62 26.96 0.84 10.97
N THR A 63 27.45 -0.28 11.48
CA THR A 63 28.89 -0.55 11.58
C THR A 63 29.48 -0.98 10.24
N ALA A 64 30.77 -0.72 10.04
CA ALA A 64 31.50 -1.14 8.84
C ALA A 64 31.32 -2.64 8.56
N GLY A 65 31.01 -2.99 7.30
CA GLY A 65 30.80 -4.37 6.86
C GLY A 65 29.43 -4.98 7.19
N MET A 66 28.58 -4.29 7.96
CA MET A 66 27.20 -4.72 8.22
C MET A 66 26.28 -4.30 7.07
N THR A 67 25.27 -5.10 6.75
CA THR A 67 24.22 -4.66 5.80
C THR A 67 23.28 -3.66 6.46
N LEU A 68 22.78 -2.68 5.70
CA LEU A 68 21.79 -1.73 6.20
C LEU A 68 20.53 -2.44 6.72
N ALA A 69 20.15 -3.56 6.11
CA ALA A 69 19.02 -4.36 6.57
C ALA A 69 19.24 -4.92 7.99
N GLN A 70 20.45 -5.36 8.31
CA GLN A 70 20.81 -5.81 9.66
C GLN A 70 20.77 -4.64 10.66
N ALA A 71 21.37 -3.50 10.31
CA ALA A 71 21.39 -2.31 11.15
C ALA A 71 19.96 -1.82 11.45
N LEU A 72 19.11 -1.69 10.43
CA LEU A 72 17.72 -1.31 10.58
C LEU A 72 16.91 -2.31 11.41
N LYS A 73 17.14 -3.61 11.23
CA LYS A 73 16.46 -4.64 12.03
C LYS A 73 16.78 -4.47 13.51
N GLN A 74 18.04 -4.21 13.86
CA GLN A 74 18.46 -3.96 15.24
C GLN A 74 17.82 -2.67 15.78
N THR A 75 17.96 -1.56 15.04
CA THR A 75 17.41 -0.25 15.42
C THR A 75 15.91 -0.29 15.65
N LEU A 76 15.16 -0.83 14.69
CA LEU A 76 13.70 -0.87 14.76
C LEU A 76 13.20 -1.86 15.82
N SER A 77 13.91 -2.95 16.09
CA SER A 77 13.53 -3.87 17.17
C SER A 77 13.63 -3.25 18.57
N VAL A 78 14.55 -2.30 18.75
CA VAL A 78 14.72 -1.56 20.02
C VAL A 78 13.74 -0.40 20.11
N ALA A 79 13.64 0.39 19.03
CA ALA A 79 12.78 1.58 19.02
C ALA A 79 11.29 1.23 18.90
N TYR A 80 10.93 0.14 18.22
CA TYR A 80 9.54 -0.24 17.96
C TYR A 80 9.27 -1.71 18.34
N PRO A 81 9.39 -2.09 19.62
CA PRO A 81 9.35 -3.50 20.05
C PRO A 81 8.02 -4.20 19.77
N THR A 82 6.93 -3.44 19.63
CA THR A 82 5.57 -3.97 19.40
C THR A 82 5.11 -3.86 17.94
N MET A 83 5.87 -3.18 17.08
CA MET A 83 5.54 -2.99 15.67
C MET A 83 6.48 -3.84 14.81
N PRO A 84 5.99 -4.83 14.06
CA PRO A 84 6.85 -5.61 13.19
C PRO A 84 7.49 -4.72 12.13
N ALA A 85 8.68 -5.10 11.67
CA ALA A 85 9.38 -4.44 10.57
C ALA A 85 9.57 -5.44 9.41
N LEU A 86 9.12 -5.04 8.22
CA LEU A 86 9.39 -5.73 6.97
C LEU A 86 10.46 -4.94 6.21
N ILE A 87 11.63 -5.55 6.00
CA ILE A 87 12.78 -4.89 5.38
C ILE A 87 13.06 -5.56 4.04
N ASN A 88 12.78 -4.84 2.96
CA ASN A 88 12.88 -5.31 1.58
C ASN A 88 13.86 -4.42 0.79
N ILE A 89 15.14 -4.47 1.11
CA ILE A 89 16.17 -3.65 0.47
C ILE A 89 17.34 -4.53 -0.01
N SER A 90 18.20 -3.99 -0.87
CA SER A 90 19.34 -4.72 -1.39
C SER A 90 20.35 -5.11 -0.30
N ASP A 91 20.82 -6.36 -0.30
CA ASP A 91 21.92 -6.82 0.57
C ASP A 91 23.28 -6.17 0.23
N LYS A 92 23.37 -5.41 -0.87
CA LYS A 92 24.57 -4.67 -1.28
C LYS A 92 24.73 -3.32 -0.57
N LEU A 93 23.73 -2.88 0.19
CA LEU A 93 23.81 -1.69 1.04
C LEU A 93 24.71 -2.02 2.24
N VAL A 94 26.02 -1.94 2.04
CA VAL A 94 27.06 -2.22 3.05
C VAL A 94 28.03 -1.06 3.12
N GLN A 95 28.17 -0.47 4.29
CA GLN A 95 29.14 0.61 4.50
C GLN A 95 30.56 0.09 4.75
N THR A 96 31.54 0.89 4.36
CA THR A 96 32.97 0.65 4.63
C THR A 96 33.49 1.32 5.90
N HIS A 97 32.65 2.12 6.56
CA HIS A 97 32.96 2.83 7.81
C HIS A 97 31.80 2.69 8.79
N ASP A 98 32.02 3.13 10.03
CA ASP A 98 30.96 3.20 11.03
C ASP A 98 30.15 4.47 10.83
N GLU A 99 28.84 4.33 10.75
CA GLU A 99 27.89 5.41 10.60
C GLU A 99 26.80 5.28 11.67
N VAL A 100 26.74 6.29 12.55
CA VAL A 100 25.81 6.30 13.68
C VAL A 100 24.93 7.54 13.58
N HIS A 101 23.62 7.32 13.59
CA HIS A 101 22.62 8.38 13.54
C HIS A 101 21.61 8.27 14.65
N ARG A 102 21.17 9.42 15.15
CA ARG A 102 20.19 9.53 16.23
C ARG A 102 18.99 10.30 15.68
N CYS A 103 17.87 9.63 15.57
CA CYS A 103 16.62 10.18 15.08
C CYS A 103 15.58 10.19 16.21
N SER A 104 14.82 11.28 16.29
CA SER A 104 13.69 11.43 17.22
C SER A 104 12.41 10.83 16.65
N THR A 105 12.26 10.81 15.33
CA THR A 105 11.04 10.31 14.67
C THR A 105 11.39 9.39 13.49
N LEU A 106 10.41 8.59 13.06
CA LEU A 106 10.56 7.76 11.86
C LEU A 106 10.78 8.61 10.60
N GLU A 107 10.19 9.81 10.57
CA GLU A 107 10.38 10.76 9.47
C GLU A 107 11.82 11.24 9.35
N GLN A 108 12.48 11.56 10.47
CA GLN A 108 13.90 11.90 10.47
C GLN A 108 14.76 10.72 10.01
N LEU A 109 14.43 9.50 10.46
CA LEU A 109 15.09 8.29 9.96
C LEU A 109 14.86 8.12 8.44
N ALA A 110 13.67 8.42 7.93
CA ALA A 110 13.37 8.33 6.51
C ALA A 110 14.18 9.30 5.66
N GLN A 111 14.28 10.57 6.10
CA GLN A 111 15.08 11.59 5.44
C GLN A 111 16.55 11.18 5.40
N LEU A 112 17.08 10.75 6.54
CA LEU A 112 18.44 10.24 6.66
C LEU A 112 18.71 9.08 5.70
N LEU A 113 17.82 8.07 5.67
CA LEU A 113 18.02 6.90 4.83
C LEU A 113 18.13 7.27 3.35
N VAL A 114 17.27 8.18 2.88
CA VAL A 114 17.37 8.67 1.50
C VAL A 114 18.69 9.42 1.29
N GLU A 115 19.04 10.35 2.17
CA GLU A 115 20.27 11.16 2.06
C GLU A 115 21.54 10.30 1.96
N VAL A 116 21.65 9.27 2.80
CA VAL A 116 22.83 8.42 2.87
C VAL A 116 22.88 7.43 1.72
N THR A 117 21.72 6.92 1.27
CA THR A 117 21.70 5.79 0.32
C THR A 117 21.51 6.17 -1.14
N GLN A 118 20.82 7.28 -1.42
CA GLN A 118 20.51 7.72 -2.78
C GLN A 118 21.80 7.95 -3.57
N GLY A 119 21.91 7.32 -4.74
CA GLY A 119 23.08 7.47 -5.63
C GLY A 119 24.39 6.81 -5.15
N ASN A 120 24.49 6.41 -3.87
CA ASN A 120 25.78 6.07 -3.25
C ASN A 120 26.18 4.58 -3.31
N PHE A 121 25.21 3.66 -3.48
CA PHE A 121 25.47 2.21 -3.39
C PHE A 121 25.26 1.46 -4.70
N LEU A 122 24.15 1.72 -5.40
CA LEU A 122 23.75 0.96 -6.59
C LEU A 122 23.86 1.78 -7.90
N GLY A 123 24.67 2.84 -7.86
CA GLY A 123 24.85 3.79 -8.96
C GLY A 123 24.01 5.05 -8.81
N SER A 124 24.25 6.03 -9.69
CA SER A 124 23.67 7.38 -9.62
C SER A 124 22.14 7.42 -9.64
N ASP A 125 21.51 6.43 -10.29
CA ASP A 125 20.07 6.40 -10.51
C ASP A 125 19.31 5.66 -9.39
N TYR A 126 20.03 5.17 -8.38
CA TYR A 126 19.42 4.51 -7.24
C TYR A 126 18.66 5.53 -6.38
N ALA A 127 17.34 5.35 -6.29
CA ALA A 127 16.43 6.26 -5.60
C ALA A 127 16.61 6.32 -4.07
N GLY A 128 17.40 5.41 -3.50
CA GLY A 128 17.61 5.31 -2.06
C GLY A 128 16.59 4.42 -1.36
N VAL A 129 16.80 4.24 -0.07
CA VAL A 129 15.95 3.47 0.83
C VAL A 129 14.84 4.35 1.38
N GLN A 130 13.62 3.84 1.31
CA GLN A 130 12.42 4.47 1.83
C GLN A 130 11.85 3.66 3.00
N ILE A 131 11.20 4.33 3.94
CA ILE A 131 10.58 3.72 5.11
C ILE A 131 9.23 4.38 5.38
N THR A 132 8.25 3.59 5.80
CA THR A 132 6.90 4.04 6.10
C THR A 132 6.21 3.09 7.08
N ILE A 133 5.03 3.45 7.56
CA ILE A 133 4.16 2.57 8.34
C ILE A 133 2.91 2.27 7.53
N GLN A 134 2.63 0.99 7.29
CA GLN A 134 1.46 0.52 6.57
C GLN A 134 0.80 -0.60 7.36
N ALA A 135 -0.53 -0.51 7.55
CA ALA A 135 -1.32 -1.52 8.26
C ALA A 135 -0.69 -1.99 9.59
N GLY A 136 -0.13 -1.08 10.38
CA GLY A 136 0.47 -1.39 11.69
C GLY A 136 1.83 -2.11 11.63
N GLN A 137 2.52 -2.06 10.49
CA GLN A 137 3.85 -2.60 10.27
C GLN A 137 4.77 -1.50 9.71
N ILE A 138 6.04 -1.48 10.14
CA ILE A 138 7.07 -0.65 9.50
C ILE A 138 7.51 -1.37 8.22
N VAL A 139 7.43 -0.69 7.09
CA VAL A 139 7.86 -1.22 5.79
C VAL A 139 9.03 -0.40 5.30
N VAL A 140 10.18 -1.06 5.11
CA VAL A 140 11.39 -0.50 4.49
C VAL A 140 11.55 -1.12 3.12
N TYR A 141 11.77 -0.32 2.10
CA TYR A 141 11.94 -0.79 0.74
C TYR A 141 12.85 0.13 -0.08
N ASP A 142 13.37 -0.39 -1.19
CA ASP A 142 14.13 0.37 -2.18
C ASP A 142 13.70 0.01 -3.60
N SER A 143 14.36 0.58 -4.61
CA SER A 143 14.04 0.31 -6.01
C SER A 143 14.39 -1.12 -6.48
N THR A 144 15.04 -1.94 -5.66
CA THR A 144 15.31 -3.36 -5.96
C THR A 144 14.19 -4.28 -5.50
N TYR A 145 13.33 -3.80 -4.59
CA TYR A 145 12.17 -4.55 -4.13
C TYR A 145 11.14 -4.73 -5.25
N LYS A 146 10.68 -5.96 -5.40
CA LYS A 146 9.52 -6.30 -6.23
C LYS A 146 8.35 -6.61 -5.32
N PRO A 147 7.33 -5.73 -5.24
CA PRO A 147 6.16 -5.97 -4.41
C PRO A 147 5.48 -7.28 -4.77
N ASN A 148 4.83 -7.90 -3.79
CA ASN A 148 4.01 -9.07 -4.03
C ASN A 148 2.89 -8.74 -5.02
N THR A 149 2.74 -9.58 -6.04
CA THR A 149 1.64 -9.50 -6.99
C THR A 149 0.38 -10.12 -6.39
N VAL A 150 -0.67 -9.31 -6.21
CA VAL A 150 -2.00 -9.77 -5.84
C VAL A 150 -2.76 -10.17 -7.11
N GLN A 151 -2.96 -11.46 -7.30
CA GLN A 151 -3.84 -11.97 -8.35
C GLN A 151 -5.29 -11.66 -7.99
N LEU A 152 -5.98 -10.94 -8.87
CA LEU A 152 -7.41 -10.68 -8.76
C LEU A 152 -8.22 -11.78 -9.45
N ALA A 153 -9.33 -12.15 -8.82
CA ALA A 153 -10.37 -12.98 -9.43
C ALA A 153 -11.51 -12.09 -9.95
N PHE A 154 -12.29 -12.58 -10.92
CA PHE A 154 -13.47 -11.84 -11.40
C PHE A 154 -14.46 -11.53 -10.28
N THR A 155 -14.67 -12.48 -9.38
CA THR A 155 -15.58 -12.38 -8.24
C THR A 155 -15.13 -11.35 -7.20
N ASP A 156 -13.88 -10.86 -7.28
CA ASP A 156 -13.41 -9.82 -6.37
C ASP A 156 -14.00 -8.45 -6.75
N PHE A 157 -14.46 -8.25 -7.98
CA PHE A 157 -14.90 -6.94 -8.49
C PHE A 157 -16.32 -6.58 -8.05
N VAL A 158 -16.48 -5.37 -7.56
CA VAL A 158 -17.77 -4.73 -7.26
C VAL A 158 -18.00 -3.67 -8.33
N GLY A 159 -18.50 -4.11 -9.49
CA GLY A 159 -18.65 -3.29 -10.69
C GLY A 159 -17.40 -3.28 -11.59
N GLN A 160 -17.51 -2.60 -12.73
CA GLN A 160 -16.45 -2.62 -13.75
C GLN A 160 -15.29 -1.65 -13.41
N PRO A 161 -14.03 -2.05 -13.66
CA PRO A 161 -12.91 -1.11 -13.65
C PRO A 161 -13.11 0.03 -14.65
N THR A 162 -12.64 1.22 -14.28
CA THR A 162 -12.83 2.43 -15.09
C THR A 162 -11.54 3.24 -15.17
N TRP A 163 -11.19 3.70 -16.38
CA TRP A 163 -10.09 4.64 -16.58
C TRP A 163 -10.52 6.04 -16.16
N ILE A 164 -9.92 6.59 -15.10
CA ILE A 164 -10.30 7.89 -14.53
C ILE A 164 -9.34 9.02 -14.93
N ALA A 165 -8.14 8.68 -15.40
CA ALA A 165 -7.15 9.59 -15.96
C ALA A 165 -6.21 8.84 -16.93
N PRO A 166 -5.39 9.53 -17.74
CA PRO A 166 -4.35 8.87 -18.53
C PRO A 166 -3.48 7.96 -17.66
N ASN A 167 -3.35 6.69 -18.06
CA ASN A 167 -2.58 5.66 -17.34
C ASN A 167 -3.03 5.36 -15.90
N VAL A 168 -4.23 5.81 -15.48
CA VAL A 168 -4.78 5.51 -14.14
C VAL A 168 -6.15 4.84 -14.26
N MET A 169 -6.23 3.63 -13.74
CA MET A 169 -7.46 2.83 -13.66
C MET A 169 -7.95 2.73 -12.22
N GLN A 170 -9.22 2.99 -11.99
CA GLN A 170 -9.89 2.70 -10.73
C GLN A 170 -10.51 1.31 -10.77
N VAL A 171 -10.19 0.50 -9.77
CA VAL A 171 -10.86 -0.78 -9.50
C VAL A 171 -11.64 -0.66 -8.19
N LYS A 172 -12.86 -1.21 -8.19
CA LYS A 172 -13.65 -1.39 -6.96
C LYS A 172 -13.73 -2.88 -6.71
N LEU A 173 -13.23 -3.29 -5.55
CA LEU A 173 -13.15 -4.67 -5.12
C LEU A 173 -13.97 -4.84 -3.85
N VAL A 174 -14.31 -6.08 -3.50
CA VAL A 174 -14.72 -6.41 -2.12
C VAL A 174 -13.66 -5.89 -1.13
N MET A 175 -14.02 -5.65 0.13
CA MET A 175 -13.05 -5.15 1.11
C MET A 175 -11.86 -6.12 1.24
N ARG A 176 -10.64 -5.61 1.12
CA ARG A 176 -9.40 -6.40 1.08
C ARG A 176 -8.31 -5.73 1.89
N ALA A 177 -7.74 -6.48 2.81
CA ALA A 177 -6.68 -6.03 3.71
C ALA A 177 -5.27 -6.35 3.20
N ASP A 178 -5.16 -7.20 2.20
CA ASP A 178 -3.90 -7.60 1.61
C ASP A 178 -3.45 -6.68 0.46
N ILE A 179 -4.30 -5.73 0.06
CA ILE A 179 -3.95 -4.67 -0.90
C ILE A 179 -3.54 -3.42 -0.13
N GLN A 180 -2.34 -2.92 -0.40
CA GLN A 180 -1.76 -1.72 0.19
C GLN A 180 -1.24 -0.79 -0.90
N LEU A 181 -0.91 0.45 -0.54
CA LEU A 181 -0.21 1.36 -1.45
C LEU A 181 1.10 0.71 -1.95
N GLY A 182 1.37 0.83 -3.24
CA GLY A 182 2.51 0.19 -3.91
C GLY A 182 2.32 -1.29 -4.25
N SER A 183 1.21 -1.93 -3.84
CA SER A 183 0.92 -3.32 -4.24
C SER A 183 0.77 -3.44 -5.75
N GLU A 184 1.23 -4.56 -6.31
CA GLU A 184 1.01 -4.88 -7.72
C GLU A 184 -0.25 -5.72 -7.87
N LEU A 185 -1.22 -5.26 -8.65
CA LEU A 185 -2.44 -6.00 -8.96
C LEU A 185 -2.33 -6.65 -10.33
N LEU A 186 -2.57 -7.95 -10.39
CA LEU A 186 -2.66 -8.70 -11.65
C LEU A 186 -4.14 -8.95 -11.97
N MET A 187 -4.58 -8.38 -13.10
CA MET A 187 -5.96 -8.50 -13.54
C MET A 187 -6.35 -9.95 -13.87
N PRO A 188 -7.63 -10.33 -13.74
CA PRO A 188 -8.07 -11.68 -14.07
C PRO A 188 -7.88 -11.97 -15.56
N GLN A 189 -7.47 -13.20 -15.86
CA GLN A 189 -7.35 -13.69 -17.23
C GLN A 189 -8.67 -14.33 -17.70
N GLY A 190 -8.92 -14.31 -19.01
CA GLY A 190 -10.00 -15.11 -19.61
C GLY A 190 -11.42 -14.53 -19.54
N LEU A 191 -11.60 -13.25 -19.16
CA LEU A 191 -12.92 -12.63 -18.97
C LEU A 191 -13.72 -12.34 -20.26
N GLN A 192 -13.18 -12.67 -21.43
CA GLN A 192 -13.73 -12.23 -22.72
C GLN A 192 -15.11 -12.82 -23.05
N ASN A 193 -15.56 -13.85 -22.31
CA ASN A 193 -16.83 -14.56 -22.52
C ASN A 193 -17.76 -14.55 -21.30
N THR A 194 -17.52 -13.70 -20.29
CA THR A 194 -18.31 -13.69 -19.05
C THR A 194 -19.50 -12.73 -19.14
N PRO A 195 -20.73 -13.14 -18.79
CA PRO A 195 -21.91 -12.25 -18.77
C PRO A 195 -21.71 -11.02 -17.88
N GLY A 196 -22.23 -9.87 -18.30
CA GLY A 196 -22.14 -8.61 -17.55
C GLY A 196 -20.88 -7.78 -17.83
N ILE A 197 -19.98 -8.28 -18.69
CA ILE A 197 -18.83 -7.51 -19.15
C ILE A 197 -19.24 -6.65 -20.36
N VAL A 198 -19.01 -5.33 -20.29
CA VAL A 198 -19.23 -4.44 -21.44
C VAL A 198 -18.01 -4.55 -22.36
N LEU A 199 -18.19 -5.21 -23.50
CA LEU A 199 -17.20 -5.27 -24.57
C LEU A 199 -17.38 -4.08 -25.51
N THR A 200 -16.27 -3.46 -25.92
CA THR A 200 -16.27 -2.51 -27.03
C THR A 200 -16.30 -3.26 -28.35
N SER A 201 -17.11 -2.84 -29.33
CA SER A 201 -17.18 -3.47 -30.65
C SER A 201 -15.97 -3.12 -31.53
N SER A 202 -15.67 -3.95 -32.53
CA SER A 202 -14.56 -3.74 -33.48
C SER A 202 -14.60 -2.36 -34.17
N SER A 203 -15.80 -1.79 -34.30
CA SER A 203 -16.10 -0.48 -34.87
C SER A 203 -15.75 0.71 -33.97
N SER A 204 -15.47 0.52 -32.68
CA SER A 204 -15.14 1.62 -31.75
C SER A 204 -13.63 1.80 -31.59
N LEU A 205 -12.90 1.95 -32.70
CA LEU A 205 -11.46 2.27 -32.66
C LEU A 205 -11.25 3.71 -32.16
N PRO A 206 -10.25 3.96 -31.29
CA PRO A 206 -9.20 3.03 -30.83
C PRO A 206 -9.54 2.22 -29.56
N SER A 207 -10.74 2.36 -29.01
CA SER A 207 -11.16 1.79 -27.72
C SER A 207 -11.12 0.26 -27.69
N SER A 208 -11.36 -0.42 -28.81
CA SER A 208 -11.31 -1.89 -28.93
C SER A 208 -9.90 -2.48 -28.83
N LEU A 209 -8.87 -1.76 -29.29
CA LEU A 209 -7.46 -2.15 -29.09
C LEU A 209 -7.03 -1.93 -27.64
N LYS A 210 -7.56 -0.88 -27.00
CA LYS A 210 -7.29 -0.58 -25.59
C LYS A 210 -7.95 -1.58 -24.64
N TYR A 211 -8.98 -2.32 -25.06
CA TYR A 211 -9.71 -3.25 -24.19
C TYR A 211 -8.89 -4.48 -23.77
N LYS A 212 -8.14 -5.10 -24.70
CA LYS A 212 -7.22 -6.20 -24.39
C LYS A 212 -6.08 -5.76 -23.46
N SER A 213 -5.64 -4.50 -23.55
CA SER A 213 -4.69 -3.88 -22.62
C SER A 213 -5.34 -3.26 -21.37
N ALA A 214 -6.67 -3.08 -21.34
CA ALA A 214 -7.37 -2.35 -20.28
C ALA A 214 -7.68 -3.22 -19.07
N PHE A 215 -7.83 -4.54 -19.28
CA PHE A 215 -8.23 -5.49 -18.25
C PHE A 215 -7.28 -6.69 -18.14
N GLN A 216 -6.10 -6.62 -18.77
CA GLN A 216 -5.08 -7.65 -18.69
C GLN A 216 -3.74 -7.00 -18.38
N GLY A 217 -3.01 -7.57 -17.43
CA GLY A 217 -1.69 -7.08 -17.05
C GLY A 217 -1.60 -6.67 -15.59
N LYS A 218 -0.46 -6.06 -15.26
CA LYS A 218 -0.06 -5.66 -13.92
C LYS A 218 -0.20 -4.15 -13.76
N PHE A 219 -0.72 -3.73 -12.63
CA PHE A 219 -0.93 -2.34 -12.29
C PHE A 219 -0.46 -2.07 -10.86
N SER A 220 0.13 -0.90 -10.61
CA SER A 220 0.60 -0.54 -9.27
C SER A 220 -0.43 0.34 -8.57
N VAL A 221 -0.77 0.00 -7.32
CA VAL A 221 -1.71 0.80 -6.50
C VAL A 221 -1.04 2.10 -6.07
N ILE A 222 -1.63 3.23 -6.47
CA ILE A 222 -1.15 4.58 -6.13
C ILE A 222 -2.07 5.31 -5.15
N GLU A 223 -3.32 4.88 -5.03
CA GLU A 223 -4.28 5.40 -4.06
C GLU A 223 -5.18 4.27 -3.58
N LEU A 224 -5.54 4.30 -2.30
CA LEU A 224 -6.39 3.28 -1.69
C LEU A 224 -7.43 3.94 -0.79
N ARG A 225 -8.68 3.50 -0.96
CA ARG A 225 -9.82 3.94 -0.13
C ARG A 225 -10.67 2.73 0.25
N HIS A 226 -10.96 2.59 1.53
CA HIS A 226 -11.91 1.59 2.02
C HIS A 226 -13.23 2.26 2.36
N ILE A 227 -14.34 1.68 1.89
CA ILE A 227 -15.69 2.18 2.15
C ILE A 227 -16.49 1.08 2.84
N GLY A 228 -17.02 1.38 4.02
CA GLY A 228 -18.00 0.55 4.71
C GLY A 228 -19.28 1.34 4.97
N ASN A 229 -20.40 0.90 4.41
CA ASN A 229 -21.71 1.47 4.73
C ASN A 229 -22.69 0.33 5.02
N PHE A 230 -23.03 0.15 6.29
CA PHE A 230 -23.93 -0.93 6.73
C PHE A 230 -25.38 -0.76 6.22
N ARG A 231 -25.79 0.46 5.86
CA ARG A 231 -27.17 0.79 5.49
C ARG A 231 -27.39 0.88 3.97
N ALA A 232 -26.36 0.67 3.16
CA ALA A 232 -26.54 0.73 1.71
C ALA A 232 -27.40 -0.42 1.21
N LEU A 233 -28.36 -0.09 0.35
CA LEU A 233 -29.32 -1.04 -0.23
C LEU A 233 -28.76 -1.77 -1.46
N ASP A 234 -27.64 -1.28 -2.03
CA ASP A 234 -27.16 -1.64 -3.37
C ASP A 234 -25.99 -2.65 -3.39
N GLY A 235 -25.59 -3.18 -2.23
CA GLY A 235 -24.51 -4.17 -2.12
C GLY A 235 -23.12 -3.64 -2.55
N ALA A 236 -22.98 -2.34 -2.83
CA ALA A 236 -21.70 -1.72 -3.22
C ALA A 236 -20.86 -1.26 -2.01
N SER A 237 -21.36 -1.54 -0.81
CA SER A 237 -20.69 -1.32 0.47
C SER A 237 -19.63 -2.36 0.78
N TRP A 238 -18.77 -2.03 1.74
CA TRP A 238 -17.68 -2.91 2.19
C TRP A 238 -16.74 -3.24 1.04
N ALA A 239 -16.22 -2.17 0.44
CA ALA A 239 -15.40 -2.21 -0.76
C ALA A 239 -14.03 -1.59 -0.53
N THR A 240 -13.05 -2.07 -1.28
CA THR A 240 -11.76 -1.40 -1.47
C THR A 240 -11.74 -0.77 -2.85
N ILE A 241 -11.50 0.52 -2.91
CA ILE A 241 -11.33 1.26 -4.15
C ILE A 241 -9.84 1.58 -4.27
N ALA A 242 -9.23 1.09 -5.33
CA ALA A 242 -7.83 1.35 -5.62
C ALA A 242 -7.70 2.09 -6.95
N ASN A 243 -6.98 3.21 -6.95
CA ASN A 243 -6.49 3.81 -8.19
C ASN A 243 -5.13 3.20 -8.49
N CYS A 244 -4.98 2.70 -9.70
CA CYS A 244 -3.83 1.93 -10.11
C CYS A 244 -3.20 2.53 -11.36
N ALA A 245 -1.90 2.76 -11.33
CA ALA A 245 -1.13 3.23 -12.48
C ALA A 245 -0.70 2.05 -13.36
N VAL A 246 -0.65 2.28 -14.67
CA VAL A 246 0.04 1.38 -15.60
C VAL A 246 1.51 1.36 -15.20
N MET A 247 2.06 0.16 -14.97
CA MET A 247 3.49 0.04 -14.78
C MET A 247 4.18 0.30 -16.10
N SER A 248 5.16 1.20 -16.12
CA SER A 248 6.05 1.30 -17.27
C SER A 248 6.69 -0.08 -17.47
N ASN A 249 6.40 -0.73 -18.59
CA ASN A 249 7.17 -1.90 -19.00
C ASN A 249 8.64 -1.48 -19.01
N GLY A 250 9.47 -2.19 -18.24
CA GLY A 250 10.90 -2.21 -18.54
C GLY A 250 11.13 -2.74 -19.95
#